data_AF-A0A382ATY7-F1
#
_entry.id   AF-A0A382ATY7-F1
#
_cell.length_a   1.000
_cell.length_b   1.000
_cell.length_c   1.000
_cell.angle_alpha   90.00
_cell.angle_beta   90.00
_cell.angle_gamma   90.00
#
_symmetry.space_group_name_H-M   'P 1'
#
loop_
_entity.id
_entity.type
_entity.pdbx_description
1 polymer ?
#
loop_
_entity_poly.entity_id
_entity_poly.type
_entity_poly.pdbx_seq_one_letter_code
_entity_poly.pdbx_strand_id
1 'polypeptide(L)'
;MPKKPTGKSHYLVVNADESEPGTCKDRDIIRNEPHKLLEGSIIASAAIGAQVCYIYIRGEFIDERKILEAALEEAYSEGLVGKNACKTG
;
A
#
# COMPACT_ATOMS: atom_id res chain seq x y z
N MET A 1 4.74 0.81 26.01
CA MET A 1 6.13 0.42 25.66
C MET A 1 6.10 -0.28 24.31
N PRO A 2 6.98 0.08 23.35
CA PRO A 2 7.13 -0.71 22.13
C PRO A 2 7.57 -2.13 22.51
N LYS A 3 6.94 -3.15 21.89
CA LYS A 3 7.33 -4.56 22.10
C LYS A 3 8.78 -4.73 21.67
N LYS A 4 9.56 -5.51 22.44
CA LYS A 4 10.94 -5.85 22.06
C LYS A 4 10.96 -6.50 20.67
N PRO A 5 11.92 -6.15 19.80
CA PRO A 5 12.05 -6.79 18.49
C PRO A 5 12.16 -8.30 18.65
N THR A 6 11.23 -9.05 18.05
CA THR A 6 11.19 -10.52 18.17
C THR A 6 12.01 -11.23 17.10
N GLY A 7 12.64 -10.47 16.19
CA GLY A 7 13.34 -10.98 15.00
C GLY A 7 12.41 -11.48 13.89
N LYS A 8 11.08 -11.42 14.09
CA LYS A 8 10.09 -11.82 13.09
C LYS A 8 9.81 -10.69 12.10
N SER A 9 9.60 -11.05 10.83
CA SER A 9 9.16 -10.10 9.81
C SER A 9 7.78 -9.55 10.13
N HIS A 10 7.62 -8.24 9.96
CA HIS A 10 6.34 -7.55 10.04
C HIS A 10 5.78 -7.36 8.62
N TYR A 11 4.46 -7.39 8.53
CA TYR A 11 3.71 -7.17 7.29
C TYR A 11 2.69 -6.07 7.51
N LEU A 12 2.54 -5.19 6.52
CA LEU A 12 1.41 -4.27 6.44
C LEU A 12 0.35 -4.90 5.53
N VAL A 13 -0.92 -4.86 5.96
CA VAL A 13 -2.05 -5.26 5.13
C VAL A 13 -3.02 -4.10 5.08
N VAL A 14 -3.23 -3.56 3.88
CA VAL A 14 -4.23 -2.54 3.60
C VAL A 14 -5.51 -3.25 3.17
N ASN A 15 -6.58 -3.00 3.91
CA ASN A 15 -7.91 -3.49 3.56
C ASN A 15 -8.59 -2.49 2.63
N ALA A 16 -8.67 -2.82 1.34
CA ALA A 16 -9.45 -2.09 0.33
C ALA A 16 -10.68 -2.92 -0.13
N ASP A 17 -11.23 -3.74 0.77
CA ASP A 17 -12.52 -4.40 0.59
C ASP A 17 -13.67 -3.48 0.99
N GLU A 18 -14.03 -2.57 0.08
CA GLU A 18 -15.17 -1.67 0.27
C GLU A 18 -16.48 -2.38 -0.13
N SER A 19 -16.93 -3.28 0.74
CA SER A 19 -18.10 -4.16 0.50
C SER A 19 -19.39 -3.74 1.18
N GLU A 20 -19.35 -2.74 2.05
CA GLU A 20 -20.55 -2.24 2.74
C GLU A 20 -21.47 -1.48 1.76
N PRO A 21 -22.80 -1.73 1.77
CA PRO A 21 -23.73 -1.05 0.88
C PRO A 21 -23.67 0.48 1.03
N GLY A 22 -23.56 1.19 -0.10
CA GLY A 22 -23.52 2.65 -0.13
C GLY A 22 -22.14 3.27 0.13
N THR A 23 -21.10 2.46 0.33
CA THR A 23 -19.72 2.94 0.45
C THR A 23 -19.02 3.01 -0.91
N CYS A 24 -18.31 4.11 -1.16
CA CYS A 24 -17.55 4.35 -2.39
C CYS A 24 -16.32 5.25 -2.20
N LYS A 25 -15.91 5.50 -0.94
CA LYS A 25 -14.85 6.45 -0.58
C LYS A 25 -13.46 5.89 -0.90
N ASP A 26 -13.24 4.60 -0.66
CA ASP A 26 -11.92 3.98 -0.87
C ASP A 26 -11.69 3.80 -2.37
N ARG A 27 -12.75 3.43 -3.08
CA ARG A 27 -12.78 3.37 -4.53
C ARG A 27 -12.31 4.67 -5.18
N ASP A 28 -12.81 5.81 -4.72
CA ASP A 28 -12.47 7.11 -5.30
C ASP A 28 -11.03 7.53 -5.04
N ILE A 29 -10.47 7.17 -3.88
CA ILE A 29 -9.04 7.39 -3.58
C ILE A 29 -8.19 6.55 -4.54
N ILE A 30 -8.50 5.26 -4.73
CA ILE A 30 -7.72 4.39 -5.61
C ILE A 30 -7.79 4.85 -7.07
N ARG A 31 -8.94 5.34 -7.52
CA ARG A 31 -9.14 5.84 -8.89
C ARG A 31 -8.37 7.10 -9.22
N ASN A 32 -8.42 8.07 -8.31
CA ASN A 32 -8.01 9.43 -8.61
C ASN A 32 -6.67 9.80 -7.97
N GLU A 33 -6.32 9.15 -6.86
CA GLU A 33 -5.11 9.46 -6.08
C GLU A 33 -4.39 8.18 -5.60
N PRO A 34 -4.08 7.20 -6.48
CA PRO A 34 -3.47 5.92 -6.08
C PRO A 34 -2.12 6.10 -5.37
N HIS A 35 -1.32 7.09 -5.79
CA HIS A 35 -0.04 7.41 -5.15
C HIS A 35 -0.18 7.83 -3.69
N LYS A 36 -1.30 8.44 -3.30
CA LYS A 36 -1.57 8.80 -1.90
C LYS A 36 -1.71 7.57 -1.01
N LEU A 37 -2.35 6.51 -1.53
CA LEU A 37 -2.45 5.23 -0.84
C LEU A 37 -1.08 4.54 -0.72
N LEU A 38 -0.28 4.58 -1.78
CA LEU A 38 1.07 4.00 -1.79
C LEU A 38 1.99 4.72 -0.80
N GLU A 39 2.02 6.05 -0.80
CA GLU A 39 2.82 6.86 0.13
C GLU A 39 2.44 6.54 1.59
N GLY A 40 1.15 6.55 1.90
CA GLY A 40 0.65 6.18 3.24
C GLY A 40 1.08 4.78 3.65
N SER A 41 1.08 3.83 2.71
CA SER A 41 1.51 2.46 2.94
C SER A 41 3.02 2.36 3.23
N ILE A 42 3.83 3.15 2.53
CA ILE A 42 5.29 3.21 2.75
C ILE A 42 5.59 3.81 4.13
N ILE A 43 4.95 4.93 4.47
CA ILE A 43 5.12 5.60 5.78
C ILE A 43 4.71 4.65 6.92
N ALA A 44 3.55 4.00 6.79
CA ALA A 44 3.09 3.03 7.79
C ALA A 44 4.04 1.83 7.91
N SER A 45 4.53 1.30 6.79
CA SER A 45 5.49 0.19 6.77
C SER A 45 6.80 0.58 7.45
N ALA A 46 7.33 1.76 7.18
CA ALA A 46 8.52 2.30 7.82
C ALA A 46 8.33 2.48 9.34
N ALA A 47 7.18 2.99 9.77
CA ALA A 47 6.87 3.20 11.18
C ALA A 47 6.81 1.90 12.01
N ILE A 48 6.36 0.80 11.40
CA ILE A 48 6.22 -0.51 12.06
C ILE A 48 7.35 -1.48 11.75
N GLY A 49 8.32 -1.11 10.91
CA GLY A 49 9.41 -1.98 10.46
C GLY A 49 8.94 -3.14 9.57
N ALA A 50 7.87 -2.95 8.79
CA ALA A 50 7.42 -3.93 7.81
C ALA A 50 8.20 -3.77 6.49
N GLN A 51 8.70 -4.88 5.96
CA GLN A 51 9.42 -4.90 4.67
C GLN A 51 8.51 -5.30 3.51
N VAL A 52 7.31 -5.77 3.80
CA VAL A 52 6.34 -6.24 2.82
C VAL A 52 4.96 -5.66 3.17
N CYS A 53 4.31 -5.11 2.16
CA CYS A 53 2.95 -4.58 2.23
C CYS A 53 2.07 -5.29 1.21
N TYR A 54 0.87 -5.69 1.63
CA TYR A 54 -0.17 -6.23 0.76
C TYR A 54 -1.37 -5.27 0.75
N ILE A 55 -1.91 -5.00 -0.42
CA ILE A 55 -3.17 -4.25 -0.57
C ILE A 55 -4.21 -5.23 -1.08
N TYR A 56 -5.19 -5.56 -0.24
CA TYR A 56 -6.28 -6.45 -0.61
C TYR A 56 -7.40 -5.63 -1.25
N ILE A 57 -7.60 -5.79 -2.55
CA ILE A 57 -8.67 -5.13 -3.32
C ILE A 57 -9.72 -6.18 -3.67
N ARG A 58 -11.00 -5.84 -3.48
CA ARG A 58 -12.13 -6.69 -3.85
C ARG A 58 -12.18 -6.99 -5.36
N GLY A 59 -12.71 -8.16 -5.72
CA GLY A 59 -12.69 -8.65 -7.11
C GLY A 59 -13.45 -7.78 -8.12
N GLU A 60 -14.41 -6.98 -7.67
CA GLU A 60 -15.22 -6.09 -8.50
C GLU A 60 -14.51 -4.79 -8.89
N PHE A 61 -13.42 -4.44 -8.19
CA PHE A 61 -12.65 -3.23 -8.41
C PHE A 61 -11.54 -3.46 -9.45
N ILE A 62 -11.94 -3.90 -10.65
CA ILE A 62 -11.01 -4.33 -11.70
C ILE A 62 -10.18 -3.16 -12.24
N ASP A 63 -10.82 -2.03 -12.53
CA ASP A 63 -10.11 -0.88 -13.12
C ASP A 63 -9.29 -0.13 -12.06
N GLU A 64 -9.80 -0.08 -10.84
CA GLU A 64 -9.10 0.48 -9.69
C GLU A 64 -7.83 -0.30 -9.38
N ARG A 65 -7.88 -1.63 -9.45
CA ARG A 65 -6.69 -2.47 -9.36
C ARG A 65 -5.67 -2.12 -10.45
N LYS A 66 -6.08 -1.98 -11.72
CA LYS A 66 -5.17 -1.63 -12.83
C LYS A 66 -4.52 -0.26 -12.62
N ILE A 67 -5.29 0.72 -12.13
CA ILE A 67 -4.80 2.07 -11.83
C ILE A 67 -3.74 2.00 -10.72
N LEU A 68 -4.01 1.25 -9.66
CA LEU A 68 -3.06 1.08 -8.57
C LEU A 68 -1.80 0.31 -9.00
N GLU A 69 -1.95 -0.71 -9.85
CA GLU A 69 -0.83 -1.45 -10.44
C GLU A 69 0.05 -0.52 -11.30
N ALA A 70 -0.55 0.32 -12.14
CA ALA A 70 0.19 1.30 -12.93
C ALA A 70 0.97 2.29 -12.05
N ALA A 71 0.32 2.85 -11.02
CA ALA A 71 0.98 3.73 -10.06
C ALA A 71 2.11 3.03 -9.28
N LEU A 72 1.93 1.74 -8.96
CA LEU A 72 2.97 0.95 -8.31
C LEU A 72 4.18 0.73 -9.23
N GLU A 73 3.96 0.44 -10.51
CA GLU A 73 5.03 0.31 -11.50
C GLU A 73 5.79 1.64 -11.69
N GLU A 74 5.09 2.77 -11.75
CA GLU A 74 5.70 4.10 -11.76
C GLU A 74 6.61 4.28 -10.53
N ALA A 75 6.11 3.98 -9.33
CA ALA A 75 6.88 4.10 -8.10
C ALA A 75 8.11 3.16 -8.05
N TYR A 76 8.01 1.95 -8.60
CA TYR A 76 9.16 1.06 -8.77
C TYR A 76 10.18 1.62 -9.77
N SER A 77 9.71 2.17 -10.89
CA SER A 77 10.57 2.72 -11.95
C SER A 77 11.40 3.93 -11.46
N GLU A 78 10.84 4.72 -10.54
CA GLU A 78 11.54 5.83 -9.89
C GLU A 78 12.37 5.42 -8.66
N GLY A 79 12.29 4.15 -8.24
CA GLY A 79 12.99 3.66 -7.06
C GLY A 79 12.44 4.18 -5.73
N LEU A 80 11.17 4.60 -5.70
CA LEU A 80 10.47 5.02 -4.49
C LEU A 80 10.02 3.83 -3.63
N VAL A 81 9.88 2.67 -4.25
CA VAL A 81 9.60 1.38 -3.58
C VAL A 81 10.58 0.31 -4.05
N GLY A 82 10.73 -0.75 -3.26
CA GLY A 82 11.64 -1.86 -3.53
C GLY A 82 12.86 -1.88 -2.61
N LYS A 83 13.90 -2.60 -3.03
CA LYS A 83 15.15 -2.70 -2.25
C LYS A 83 15.85 -1.34 -2.27
N ASN A 84 16.24 -0.84 -1.09
CA ASN A 84 16.90 0.45 -0.96
C ASN A 84 16.07 1.60 -1.56
N ALA A 85 14.78 1.62 -1.21
CA ALA A 85 13.85 2.68 -1.60
C ALA A 85 14.42 4.08 -1.27
N CYS A 86 14.29 5.03 -2.20
CA CYS A 86 14.85 6.38 -2.11
C CYS A 86 16.35 6.45 -1.81
N LYS A 87 17.11 5.34 -2.00
CA LYS A 87 18.53 5.20 -1.68
C LYS A 87 18.86 5.36 -0.19
N THR A 88 17.92 5.04 0.71
CA THR A 88 18.08 5.22 2.15
C THR A 88 18.44 3.96 2.96
N GLY A 89 18.41 2.76 2.36
CA GLY A 89 18.75 1.50 3.05
C GLY A 89 18.17 0.25 2.40
#